data_AF-A0AAE1QGD6-F1
#
_entry.id   AF-A0AAE1QGD6-F1
#
_cell.length_a   1.000
_cell.length_b   1.000
_cell.length_c   1.000
_cell.angle_alpha   90.00
_cell.angle_beta   90.00
_cell.angle_gamma   90.00
#
_symmetry.space_group_name_H-M   'P 1'
#
loop_
_entity.id
_entity.type
_entity.pdbx_description
1 polymer ?
#
loop_
_entity_poly.entity_id
_entity_poly.type
_entity_poly.pdbx_seq_one_letter_code
_entity_poly.pdbx_strand_id
1 'polypeptide(L)' 'MSWCVMVVLVSDDLAFLSNFAKLSLNGRLLVWSTKLLVVTRLPREDLVLILSSHWTFSMTNAMMLNVDQRSDSLR' A
#
# COMPACT_ATOMS: atom_id res chain seq x y z
N MET A 1 -25.89 6.56 6.61
CA MET A 1 -25.01 5.61 5.89
C MET A 1 -23.58 6.07 6.05
N SER A 2 -22.68 5.24 6.60
CA SER A 2 -21.24 5.54 6.55
C SER A 2 -20.70 5.02 5.21
N TRP A 3 -20.23 5.91 4.35
CA TRP A 3 -19.57 5.53 3.11
C TRP A 3 -18.20 4.95 3.48
N CYS A 4 -17.95 3.67 3.15
CA CYS A 4 -16.64 3.05 3.28
C CYS A 4 -15.96 3.05 1.92
N VAL A 5 -14.87 3.82 1.78
CA VAL A 5 -14.08 3.87 0.54
C VAL A 5 -12.93 2.88 0.68
N MET A 6 -12.79 1.98 -0.29
CA MET A 6 -11.63 1.09 -0.40
C MET A 6 -10.80 1.50 -1.60
N VAL A 7 -9.52 1.76 -1.36
CA VAL A 7 -8.53 2.06 -2.40
C VAL A 7 -7.66 0.83 -2.56
N VAL A 8 -7.64 0.25 -3.76
CA VAL A 8 -6.77 -0.88 -4.11
C VAL A 8 -5.67 -0.35 -5.02
N LEU A 9 -4.43 -0.51 -4.58
CA LEU A 9 -3.24 -0.04 -5.26
C LEU A 9 -2.44 -1.25 -5.73
N VAL A 10 -2.41 -1.50 -7.04
CA VAL A 10 -1.65 -2.61 -7.62
C VAL A 10 -0.44 -2.03 -8.35
N SER A 11 0.75 -2.23 -7.80
CA SER A 11 1.97 -1.74 -8.44
C SER A 11 3.23 -2.44 -7.93
N ASP A 12 4.14 -2.69 -8.84
CA ASP A 12 5.49 -3.21 -8.57
C ASP A 12 6.54 -2.09 -8.66
N ASP A 13 6.12 -0.83 -8.81
CA ASP A 13 7.00 0.33 -8.87
C ASP A 13 7.06 1.06 -7.52
N LEU A 14 8.23 1.00 -6.90
CA LEU A 14 8.56 1.67 -5.64
C LEU A 14 8.37 3.20 -5.71
N ALA A 15 8.71 3.82 -6.84
CA ALA A 15 8.57 5.27 -7.02
C ALA A 15 7.10 5.67 -7.10
N PHE A 16 6.28 4.86 -7.77
CA PHE A 16 4.83 5.05 -7.81
C PHE A 16 4.21 4.96 -6.41
N LEU A 17 4.50 3.90 -5.64
CA LEU A 17 3.96 3.74 -4.28
C LEU A 17 4.36 4.90 -3.36
N SER A 18 5.62 5.36 -3.47
CA SER A 18 6.13 6.51 -2.71
C SER A 18 5.45 7.83 -3.10
N ASN A 19 5.27 8.07 -4.40
CA ASN A 19 4.58 9.27 -4.87
C ASN A 19 3.10 9.24 -4.50
N PHE A 20 2.44 8.08 -4.59
CA PHE A 20 1.07 7.90 -4.14
C PHE A 20 0.92 8.24 -2.66
N ALA A 21 1.82 7.77 -1.79
CA ALA A 21 1.77 8.07 -0.36
C ALA A 21 1.88 9.57 -0.05
N LYS A 22 2.78 10.28 -0.76
CA LYS A 22 2.96 11.73 -0.65
C LYS A 22 1.75 12.51 -1.15
N LEU A 23 1.27 12.18 -2.36
CA LEU A 23 0.13 12.86 -2.97
C LEU A 23 -1.16 12.59 -2.20
N SER A 24 -1.33 11.37 -1.69
CA SER A 24 -2.51 11.00 -0.92
C SER A 24 -2.61 11.75 0.41
N LEU A 25 -1.47 12.01 1.05
CA LEU A 25 -1.41 12.83 2.24
C LEU A 25 -1.77 14.29 1.93
N ASN A 26 -1.14 14.86 0.91
CA ASN A 26 -1.37 16.26 0.53
C ASN A 26 -2.80 16.51 0.04
N GLY A 27 -3.37 15.56 -0.69
CA GLY A 27 -4.72 15.63 -1.25
C GLY A 27 -5.83 15.14 -0.32
N ARG A 28 -5.51 14.69 0.90
CA ARG A 28 -6.45 14.06 1.85
C ARG A 28 -7.26 12.89 1.23
N LEU A 29 -6.66 12.17 0.28
CA LEU A 29 -7.28 11.01 -0.39
C LEU A 29 -7.48 9.84 0.58
N LEU A 30 -6.57 9.69 1.54
CA LEU A 30 -6.61 8.63 2.53
C LEU A 30 -6.97 9.22 3.89
N VAL A 31 -8.26 9.47 4.09
CA VAL A 31 -8.82 9.78 5.42
C VAL A 31 -8.95 8.51 6.25
N TRP A 32 -9.12 8.63 7.58
CA TRP A 32 -9.14 7.47 8.51
C TRP A 32 -10.16 6.38 8.13
N SER A 33 -11.30 6.77 7.53
CA SER A 33 -12.36 5.84 7.09
C SER A 33 -12.03 5.09 5.80
N THR A 34 -10.91 5.42 5.15
CA THR A 34 -10.44 4.78 3.93
C THR A 34 -9.69 3.50 4.26
N LYS A 35 -10.06 2.41 3.61
CA LYS A 35 -9.34 1.14 3.65
C LYS A 35 -8.39 1.10 2.45
N LEU A 36 -7.10 0.91 2.69
CA LEU A 36 -6.08 0.83 1.66
C LEU A 36 -5.58 -0.60 1.54
N LEU A 37 -5.63 -1.18 0.34
CA LEU A 37 -5.02 -2.46 0.03
C LEU A 37 -3.94 -2.23 -1.02
N VAL A 38 -2.69 -2.47 -0.68
CA VAL A 38 -1.57 -2.41 -1.62
C VAL A 38 -1.21 -3.83 -2.03
N VAL A 39 -1.26 -4.13 -3.31
CA VAL A 39 -0.87 -5.40 -3.92
C VAL A 39 0.36 -5.17 -4.76
N THR A 40 1.42 -5.93 -4.50
CA THR A 40 2.74 -5.66 -5.06
C THR A 40 3.58 -6.93 -5.07
N ARG A 41 4.61 -6.96 -5.90
CA ARG A 41 5.64 -7.99 -5.96
C ARG A 41 7.01 -7.47 -5.52
N LEU A 42 7.04 -6.27 -4.91
CA LEU A 42 8.28 -5.66 -4.46
C LEU A 42 8.99 -6.55 -3.41
N PRO A 43 10.33 -6.53 -3.37
CA PRO A 43 11.10 -7.14 -2.30
C PRO A 43 10.60 -6.68 -0.93
N ARG A 44 10.61 -7.60 0.06
CA ARG A 44 10.16 -7.28 1.42
C ARG A 44 10.92 -6.10 2.04
N GLU A 45 12.20 -5.96 1.73
CA GLU A 45 13.04 -4.85 2.17
C GLU A 45 12.55 -3.48 1.67
N ASP A 46 12.16 -3.40 0.41
CA ASP A 46 11.57 -2.19 -0.18
C ASP A 46 10.21 -1.87 0.45
N LEU A 47 9.41 -2.88 0.77
CA LEU A 47 8.14 -2.69 1.46
C LEU A 47 8.32 -2.15 2.89
N VAL A 48 9.27 -2.71 3.62
CA VAL A 48 9.62 -2.21 4.97
C VAL A 48 10.13 -0.77 4.88
N LEU A 49 10.94 -0.45 3.88
CA LEU A 49 11.40 0.90 3.63
C LEU A 49 10.24 1.86 3.35
N ILE A 50 9.30 1.50 2.48
CA ILE A 50 8.11 2.34 2.18
C ILE A 50 7.28 2.58 3.44
N LEU A 51 6.99 1.53 4.19
CA LEU A 51 6.14 1.61 5.38
C LEU A 51 6.77 2.48 6.47
N SER A 52 8.08 2.38 6.65
CA SER A 52 8.82 3.19 7.63
C SER A 52 9.04 4.63 7.15
N SER A 53 9.15 4.86 5.85
CA SER A 53 9.42 6.18 5.27
C SER A 53 8.17 7.05 5.10
N HIS A 54 6.98 6.44 5.03
CA HIS A 54 5.73 7.15 4.74
C HIS A 54 4.66 6.86 5.80
N TRP A 55 4.55 7.77 6.78
CA TRP A 55 3.56 7.72 7.87
C TRP A 55 2.09 7.62 7.40
N THR A 56 1.78 8.01 6.16
CA THR A 56 0.45 7.85 5.54
C THR A 56 -0.06 6.41 5.63
N PHE A 57 0.82 5.42 5.44
CA PHE A 57 0.45 4.00 5.55
C PHE A 57 0.21 3.56 7.00
N SER A 58 0.85 4.20 7.97
CA SER A 58 0.67 3.89 9.40
C SER A 58 -0.61 4.50 9.98
N MET A 59 -1.12 5.58 9.39
CA MET A 59 -2.30 6.30 9.88
C MET A 59 -3.62 5.81 9.30
N THR A 60 -3.58 4.96 8.27
CA THR A 60 -4.77 4.50 7.56
C THR A 60 -4.96 3.01 7.79
N ASN A 61 -6.18 2.51 7.55
CA ASN A 61 -6.46 1.08 7.60
C ASN A 61 -5.83 0.41 6.37
N ALA A 62 -4.50 0.23 6.40
CA ALA A 62 -3.69 -0.26 5.29
C ALA A 62 -3.33 -1.74 5.45
N MET A 63 -3.44 -2.49 4.36
CA MET A 63 -2.94 -3.86 4.23
C MET A 63 -2.02 -3.92 3.02
N MET A 64 -0.83 -4.53 3.18
CA MET A 64 0.09 -4.81 2.09
C MET A 64 0.12 -6.31 1.82
N LEU A 65 -0.16 -6.68 0.57
CA LEU A 65 -0.14 -8.04 0.09
C LEU A 65 1.00 -8.17 -0.93
N ASN A 66 2.09 -8.79 -0.47
CA ASN A 66 3.20 -9.15 -1.34
C ASN A 66 2.88 -10.46 -2.05
N VAL A 67 2.65 -10.40 -3.35
CA VAL A 67 2.45 -11.57 -4.20
C VAL A 67 3.83 -12.05 -4.64
N ASP A 68 4.52 -12.80 -3.79
CA ASP A 68 5.71 -13.52 -4.21
C ASP A 68 5.39 -14.34 -5.46
N GLN A 69 6.25 -14.27 -6.49
CA GLN A 69 6.14 -15.14 -7.67
C GLN A 69 6.38 -16.63 -7.34
N ARG A 70 6.52 -17.01 -6.06
CA ARG A 70 6.64 -18.40 -5.63
C ARG A 70 5.27 -19.05 -5.47
N SER A 71 4.49 -19.03 -6.54
CA SER A 71 3.46 -20.03 -6.81
C SER A 71 4.07 -21.04 -7.78
N ASP A 72 4.92 -21.94 -7.27
CA ASP A 72 5.27 -23.25 -7.86
C ASP A 72 6.65 -23.71 -7.36
N SER A 73 6.70 -24.15 -6.10
CA SER A 73 7.52 -25.30 -5.73
C SER A 73 7.12 -25.75 -4.32
N LEU A 74 6.57 -26.96 -4.24
CA LEU A 74 6.42 -27.80 -3.04
C LEU A 74 5.14 -27.59 -2.19
N ARG A 75 4.03 -28.24 -2.58
CA ARG A 75 3.66 -29.58 -2.09
C ARG A 75 2.36 -30.07 -2.70
#